data_AF-A0A644U8F9-F1
#
_entry.id   AF-A0A644U8F9-F1
#
_cell.length_a   1.000
_cell.length_b   1.000
_cell.length_c   1.000
_cell.angle_alpha   90.00
_cell.angle_beta   90.00
_cell.angle_gamma   90.00
#
_symmetry.space_group_name_H-M   'P 1'
#
loop_
_entity.id
_entity.type
_entity.pdbx_description
1 polymer ?
#
loop_
_entity_poly.entity_id
_entity_poly.type
_entity_poly.pdbx_seq_one_letter_code
_entity_poly.pdbx_strand_id
1 'polypeptide(L)'
;MIAVICTKLHIPVNKPVVKVFNSGKVKSMNYPEKVTIGDITVRDGFQHEEKFIPTEAKLWVAEQLILSGFKHIELTNLGNPKGMPQFRDADALLKGIRKSKAVAHLIGGVSITAVTIREKAIERAIEARKEGWGPDRILLMVSTSESHHRKNSGLSLDDYWKMAEKYIPLAHDAGIRVNGTVSTIWGCPIEGPTKMEKAIDFTKRWLDIGANDVEHADHDGSASPDRVYRYFSMLLDSIPNPEKHIVHLHTTRGWGLANVLAALQAGMTNYESTLGGIGGQPANFVDGVPVAGTGSYYYKDPGITGLVTTEDMVVMMDEMGIQTNLDIDRILETGAMTERIVGRRLRSESIKNGRIPKSLSGKA
;
A
#
# COMPACT_ATOMS: atom_id res chain seq x y z
N MET A 1 71.25 28.04 3.22
CA MET A 1 70.40 29.24 3.23
C MET A 1 69.99 29.57 1.81
N ILE A 2 68.79 29.17 1.38
CA ILE A 2 68.04 29.83 0.31
C ILE A 2 66.57 29.74 0.73
N ALA A 3 65.96 30.89 1.01
CA ALA A 3 64.58 31.02 1.44
C ALA A 3 63.65 30.98 0.22
N VAL A 4 62.63 30.12 0.27
CA VAL A 4 61.53 30.14 -0.70
C VAL A 4 60.45 31.06 -0.14
N ILE A 5 60.30 32.24 -0.75
CA ILE A 5 59.25 33.20 -0.45
C ILE A 5 57.96 32.71 -1.10
N CYS A 6 57.00 32.29 -0.27
CA CYS A 6 55.65 31.92 -0.69
C CYS A 6 54.75 33.16 -0.63
N THR A 7 54.45 33.75 -1.78
CA THR A 7 53.49 34.86 -1.90
C THR A 7 52.07 34.32 -1.75
N LYS A 8 51.40 34.72 -0.66
CA LYS A 8 49.96 34.46 -0.44
C LYS A 8 49.14 35.31 -1.42
N LEU A 9 48.49 34.67 -2.40
CA LEU A 9 47.38 35.25 -3.14
C LEU A 9 46.16 35.36 -2.21
N HIS A 10 45.74 36.59 -1.91
CA HIS A 10 44.56 36.89 -1.12
C HIS A 10 43.33 36.82 -2.04
N ILE A 11 42.65 35.68 -2.07
CA ILE A 11 41.34 35.55 -2.74
C ILE A 11 40.30 36.07 -1.73
N PRO A 12 39.55 37.14 -2.03
CA PRO A 12 38.49 37.59 -1.14
C PRO A 12 37.38 36.55 -1.11
N VAL A 13 37.14 35.97 0.06
CA VAL A 13 35.99 35.11 0.33
C VAL A 13 34.74 35.99 0.29
N ASN A 14 34.02 35.96 -0.83
CA ASN A 14 32.67 36.52 -0.87
C ASN A 14 31.83 35.77 0.17
N LYS A 15 31.41 36.47 1.22
CA LYS A 15 30.42 35.97 2.16
C LYS A 15 29.21 35.48 1.35
N PRO A 16 28.64 34.30 1.66
CA PRO A 16 27.41 33.88 1.01
C PRO A 16 26.36 34.96 1.28
N VAL A 17 25.87 35.57 0.20
CA VAL A 17 24.68 36.41 0.25
C VAL A 17 23.53 35.46 0.57
N VAL A 18 23.24 35.28 1.85
CA VAL A 18 21.95 34.73 2.28
C VAL A 18 20.94 35.80 1.87
N LYS A 19 20.34 35.63 0.69
CA LYS A 19 19.09 36.32 0.37
C LYS A 19 18.09 35.83 1.40
N VAL A 20 17.89 36.62 2.44
CA VAL A 20 16.72 36.50 3.31
C VAL A 20 15.54 36.71 2.38
N PHE A 21 14.82 35.62 2.07
CA PHE A 21 13.56 35.71 1.35
C PHE A 21 12.63 36.58 2.19
N ASN A 22 12.23 37.71 1.61
CA ASN A 22 11.32 38.66 2.20
C ASN A 22 10.03 37.90 2.57
N SER A 23 9.56 38.03 3.81
CA SER A 23 8.40 37.31 4.39
C SER A 23 7.05 37.79 3.86
N GLY A 24 6.90 37.89 2.54
CA GLY A 24 5.58 37.67 1.94
C GLY A 24 5.18 36.23 2.24
N LYS A 25 3.93 35.98 2.68
CA LYS A 25 3.40 34.64 3.00
C LYS A 25 3.98 33.60 2.04
N VAL A 26 4.96 32.83 2.49
CA VAL A 26 5.50 31.72 1.71
C VAL A 26 4.30 30.82 1.47
N LYS A 27 3.94 30.58 0.20
CA LYS A 27 2.89 29.63 -0.13
C LYS A 27 3.37 28.26 0.35
N SER A 28 2.85 27.81 1.48
CA SER A 28 3.03 26.43 1.93
C SER A 28 2.30 25.52 0.96
N MET A 29 2.82 24.32 0.77
CA MET A 29 2.04 23.28 0.10
C MET A 29 0.80 22.97 0.94
N ASN A 30 -0.32 22.73 0.28
CA ASN A 30 -1.58 22.40 0.91
C ASN A 30 -1.70 20.88 0.98
N TYR A 31 -1.67 20.29 2.18
CA TYR A 31 -1.89 18.86 2.42
C TYR A 31 -2.32 18.64 3.88
N PRO A 32 -2.91 17.48 4.22
CA PRO A 32 -3.29 17.16 5.60
C PRO A 32 -2.11 17.12 6.56
N GLU A 33 -2.33 17.54 7.81
CA GLU A 33 -1.33 17.49 8.88
C GLU A 33 -1.10 16.06 9.42
N LYS A 34 -2.07 15.17 9.20
CA LYS A 34 -2.07 13.80 9.69
C LYS A 34 -2.62 12.86 8.64
N VAL A 35 -1.99 11.70 8.50
CA VAL A 35 -2.44 10.62 7.63
C VAL A 35 -2.39 9.28 8.34
N THR A 36 -3.19 8.34 7.85
CA THR A 36 -3.18 6.94 8.26
C THR A 36 -2.57 6.12 7.13
N ILE A 37 -1.69 5.19 7.49
CA ILE A 37 -1.07 4.26 6.54
C ILE A 37 -1.45 2.83 6.93
N GLY A 38 -1.99 2.08 5.98
CA GLY A 38 -2.16 0.64 6.06
C GLY A 38 -0.99 -0.07 5.39
N ASP A 39 -0.54 -1.17 5.98
CA ASP A 39 0.49 -2.01 5.37
C ASP A 39 -0.14 -3.27 4.75
N ILE A 40 0.23 -3.53 3.50
CA ILE A 40 -0.26 -4.69 2.75
C ILE A 40 0.88 -5.60 2.27
N THR A 41 2.05 -5.51 2.91
CA THR A 41 3.26 -6.28 2.56
C THR A 41 3.00 -7.79 2.61
N VAL A 42 2.32 -8.26 3.67
CA VAL A 42 2.12 -9.69 3.88
C VAL A 42 1.14 -10.28 2.86
N ARG A 43 0.16 -9.50 2.41
CA ARG A 43 -0.74 -9.86 1.30
C ARG A 43 -0.15 -9.45 -0.04
N ASP A 44 -0.39 -8.22 -0.49
CA ASP A 44 -0.04 -7.80 -1.84
C ASP A 44 1.45 -7.96 -2.11
N GLY A 45 2.30 -7.56 -1.16
CA GLY A 45 3.75 -7.68 -1.27
C GLY A 45 4.21 -9.09 -1.62
N PHE A 46 3.90 -10.06 -0.75
CA PHE A 46 4.35 -11.44 -0.93
C PHE A 46 3.64 -12.20 -2.05
N GLN A 47 2.47 -11.75 -2.53
CA GLN A 47 1.77 -12.45 -3.62
C GLN A 47 2.55 -12.45 -4.94
N HIS A 48 3.42 -11.45 -5.14
CA HIS A 48 4.25 -11.33 -6.33
C HIS A 48 5.57 -12.12 -6.22
N GLU A 49 5.98 -12.50 -5.01
CA GLU A 49 7.24 -13.20 -4.83
C GLU A 49 7.16 -14.63 -5.38
N GLU A 50 8.16 -15.01 -6.17
CA GLU A 50 8.25 -16.33 -6.80
C GLU A 50 8.75 -17.43 -5.85
N LYS A 51 9.01 -17.07 -4.59
CA LYS A 51 9.31 -18.00 -3.51
C LYS A 51 8.20 -17.94 -2.47
N PHE A 52 7.80 -19.09 -1.95
CA PHE A 52 6.92 -19.13 -0.81
C PHE A 52 7.60 -18.55 0.42
N ILE A 53 7.04 -17.46 0.94
CA ILE A 53 7.49 -16.88 2.21
C ILE A 53 6.93 -17.72 3.36
N PRO A 54 7.78 -18.31 4.24
CA PRO A 54 7.33 -19.14 5.36
C PRO A 54 6.35 -18.43 6.28
N THR A 55 5.41 -19.17 6.87
CA THR A 55 4.36 -18.63 7.74
C THR A 55 4.93 -17.87 8.93
N GLU A 56 6.03 -18.35 9.51
CA GLU A 56 6.74 -17.72 10.63
C GLU A 56 7.33 -16.37 10.22
N ALA A 57 7.85 -16.25 8.99
CA ALA A 57 8.37 -14.99 8.48
C ALA A 57 7.23 -13.99 8.22
N LYS A 58 6.09 -14.45 7.67
CA LYS A 58 4.89 -13.62 7.51
C LYS A 58 4.35 -13.11 8.84
N LEU A 59 4.29 -13.99 9.85
CA LEU A 59 3.88 -13.64 11.21
C LEU A 59 4.83 -12.61 11.82
N TRP A 60 6.14 -12.84 11.69
CA TRP A 60 7.15 -11.90 12.21
C TRP A 60 7.00 -10.51 11.60
N VAL A 61 6.81 -10.41 10.27
CA VAL A 61 6.58 -9.12 9.59
C VAL A 61 5.30 -8.45 10.10
N ALA A 62 4.19 -9.19 10.18
CA ALA A 62 2.93 -8.66 10.71
C ALA A 62 3.05 -8.15 12.14
N GLU A 63 3.77 -8.88 13.01
CA GLU A 63 4.02 -8.45 14.38
C GLU A 63 4.86 -7.17 14.44
N GLN A 64 5.92 -7.07 13.63
CA GLN A 64 6.74 -5.86 13.59
C GLN A 64 5.97 -4.65 13.07
N LEU A 65 5.07 -4.83 12.09
CA LEU A 65 4.18 -3.77 11.62
C LEU A 65 3.28 -3.27 12.76
N ILE A 66 2.64 -4.17 13.51
CA ILE A 66 1.80 -3.78 14.66
C ILE A 66 2.63 -3.03 15.72
N LEU A 67 3.82 -3.54 16.05
CA LEU A 67 4.74 -2.90 17.00
C LEU A 67 5.23 -1.54 16.51
N SER A 68 5.26 -1.31 15.20
CA SER A 68 5.58 -0.02 14.58
C SER A 68 4.42 0.97 14.60
N GLY A 69 3.23 0.55 15.06
CA GLY A 69 2.06 1.42 15.21
C GLY A 69 0.98 1.26 14.15
N PHE A 70 1.17 0.38 13.15
CA PHE A 70 0.16 0.15 12.12
C PHE A 70 -1.17 -0.32 12.71
N LYS A 71 -2.27 0.29 12.26
CA LYS A 71 -3.65 -0.03 12.68
C LYS A 71 -4.45 -0.78 11.61
N HIS A 72 -3.96 -0.78 10.38
CA HIS A 72 -4.55 -1.51 9.27
C HIS A 72 -3.48 -2.38 8.65
N ILE A 73 -3.70 -3.70 8.68
CA ILE A 73 -2.79 -4.67 8.08
C ILE A 73 -3.61 -5.60 7.22
N GLU A 74 -3.25 -5.72 5.95
CA GLU A 74 -3.79 -6.74 5.08
C GLU A 74 -2.89 -7.97 5.09
N LEU A 75 -3.42 -9.04 5.67
CA LEU A 75 -2.60 -10.15 6.12
C LEU A 75 -2.59 -11.32 5.12
N THR A 76 -3.68 -11.56 4.41
CA THR A 76 -3.81 -12.75 3.57
C THR A 76 -4.91 -12.65 2.52
N ASN A 77 -4.99 -13.66 1.64
CA ASN A 77 -6.07 -13.88 0.70
C ASN A 77 -6.76 -15.23 1.00
N LEU A 78 -8.08 -15.24 1.14
CA LEU A 78 -8.86 -16.44 1.43
C LEU A 78 -9.40 -17.15 0.17
N GLY A 79 -8.96 -16.71 -1.01
CA GLY A 79 -9.22 -17.36 -2.30
C GLY A 79 -8.59 -18.74 -2.42
N ASN A 80 -8.71 -19.33 -3.62
CA ASN A 80 -8.26 -20.69 -3.87
C ASN A 80 -6.72 -20.77 -3.91
N PRO A 81 -6.06 -21.51 -2.99
CA PRO A 81 -4.60 -21.58 -2.94
C PRO A 81 -3.99 -22.29 -4.15
N LYS A 82 -4.76 -23.03 -4.96
CA LYS A 82 -4.29 -23.56 -6.25
C LYS A 82 -3.93 -22.45 -7.24
N GLY A 83 -4.68 -21.35 -7.24
CA GLY A 83 -4.41 -20.17 -8.07
C GLY A 83 -3.44 -19.20 -7.40
N MET A 84 -3.36 -19.24 -6.06
CA MET A 84 -2.56 -18.33 -5.25
C MET A 84 -1.75 -19.06 -4.17
N PRO A 85 -0.71 -19.82 -4.54
CA PRO A 85 0.02 -20.67 -3.60
C PRO A 85 0.68 -19.92 -2.45
N GLN A 86 0.97 -18.62 -2.65
CA GLN A 86 1.51 -17.74 -1.61
C GLN A 86 0.62 -17.67 -0.36
N PHE A 87 -0.68 -17.97 -0.45
CA PHE A 87 -1.60 -17.96 0.69
C PHE A 87 -2.17 -19.33 1.06
N ARG A 88 -1.46 -20.42 0.71
CA ARG A 88 -1.83 -21.77 1.18
C ARG A 88 -1.89 -21.91 2.71
N ASP A 89 -1.25 -20.99 3.42
CA ASP A 89 -1.14 -20.93 4.89
C ASP A 89 -2.05 -19.89 5.54
N ALA A 90 -3.05 -19.34 4.81
CA ALA A 90 -3.90 -18.24 5.29
C ALA A 90 -4.53 -18.48 6.68
N ASP A 91 -5.04 -19.68 6.95
CA ASP A 91 -5.66 -20.00 8.25
C ASP A 91 -4.63 -20.05 9.37
N ALA A 92 -3.45 -20.61 9.11
CA ALA A 92 -2.36 -20.68 10.08
C ALA A 92 -1.87 -19.27 10.42
N LEU A 93 -1.79 -18.39 9.43
CA LEU A 93 -1.39 -16.99 9.59
C LEU A 93 -2.40 -16.19 10.41
N LEU A 94 -3.71 -16.29 10.09
CA LEU A 94 -4.78 -15.63 10.86
C LEU A 94 -4.84 -16.15 12.30
N LYS A 95 -4.78 -17.47 12.51
CA LYS A 95 -4.73 -18.06 13.86
C LYS A 95 -3.46 -17.65 14.62
N GLY A 96 -2.34 -17.59 13.92
CA GLY A 96 -1.04 -17.22 14.48
C GLY A 96 -1.04 -15.78 15.01
N ILE A 97 -1.48 -14.81 14.20
CA ILE A 97 -1.47 -13.41 14.61
C ILE A 97 -2.43 -13.16 15.80
N ARG A 98 -3.59 -13.82 15.82
CA ARG A 98 -4.56 -13.71 16.92
C ARG A 98 -4.07 -14.31 18.23
N LYS A 99 -3.14 -15.28 18.16
CA LYS A 99 -2.51 -15.92 19.33
C LYS A 99 -1.13 -15.35 19.65
N SER A 100 -0.66 -14.36 18.90
CA SER A 100 0.68 -13.80 19.09
C SER A 100 0.79 -13.13 20.46
N LYS A 101 1.75 -13.61 21.26
CA LYS A 101 2.07 -13.01 22.56
C LYS A 101 2.80 -11.69 22.40
N ALA A 102 3.54 -11.50 21.31
CA ALA A 102 4.32 -10.29 21.04
C ALA A 102 3.43 -9.05 20.92
N VAL A 103 2.24 -9.23 20.33
CA VAL A 103 1.31 -8.12 20.03
C VAL A 103 -0.05 -8.27 20.72
N ALA A 104 -0.20 -9.19 21.67
CA ALA A 104 -1.48 -9.44 22.37
C ALA A 104 -2.10 -8.18 22.99
N HIS A 105 -1.26 -7.25 23.46
CA HIS A 105 -1.68 -5.97 24.05
C HIS A 105 -2.06 -4.89 23.02
N LEU A 106 -1.83 -5.12 21.73
CA LEU A 106 -2.09 -4.16 20.64
C LEU A 106 -3.13 -4.67 19.64
N ILE A 107 -3.22 -5.99 19.44
CA ILE A 107 -4.00 -6.62 18.35
C ILE A 107 -5.49 -6.24 18.37
N GLY A 108 -6.08 -5.96 19.54
CA GLY A 108 -7.47 -5.52 19.66
C GLY A 108 -7.75 -4.15 19.02
N GLY A 109 -6.72 -3.33 18.81
CA GLY A 109 -6.81 -2.03 18.12
C GLY A 109 -6.32 -2.07 16.68
N VAL A 110 -6.10 -3.25 16.10
CA VAL A 110 -5.61 -3.41 14.72
C VAL A 110 -6.67 -4.12 13.89
N SER A 111 -7.04 -3.51 12.76
CA SER A 111 -7.93 -4.12 11.77
C SER A 111 -7.14 -5.05 10.87
N ILE A 112 -7.35 -6.36 11.04
CA ILE A 112 -6.78 -7.38 10.15
C ILE A 112 -7.70 -7.58 8.94
N THR A 113 -7.18 -7.27 7.75
CA THR A 113 -7.89 -7.42 6.48
C THR A 113 -7.50 -8.73 5.78
N ALA A 114 -8.48 -9.40 5.16
CA ALA A 114 -8.23 -10.50 4.22
C ALA A 114 -8.98 -10.27 2.89
N VAL A 115 -8.34 -10.61 1.77
CA VAL A 115 -8.97 -10.51 0.44
C VAL A 115 -9.95 -11.67 0.23
N THR A 116 -11.17 -11.36 -0.20
CA THR A 116 -12.26 -12.33 -0.38
C THR A 116 -13.08 -12.07 -1.66
N ILE A 117 -12.42 -11.94 -2.81
CA ILE A 117 -13.06 -11.49 -4.07
C ILE A 117 -14.22 -12.36 -4.59
N ARG A 118 -14.57 -13.49 -3.95
CA ARG A 118 -15.64 -14.41 -4.35
C ARG A 118 -16.40 -14.96 -3.14
N GLU A 119 -17.64 -15.38 -3.39
CA GLU A 119 -18.61 -15.85 -2.40
C GLU A 119 -18.03 -16.87 -1.40
N LYS A 120 -17.34 -17.91 -1.87
CA LYS A 120 -16.75 -18.95 -1.01
C LYS A 120 -15.67 -18.40 -0.07
N ALA A 121 -14.91 -17.39 -0.50
CA ALA A 121 -13.90 -16.76 0.35
C ALA A 121 -14.55 -15.88 1.42
N ILE A 122 -15.68 -15.23 1.10
CA ILE A 122 -16.47 -14.45 2.06
C ILE A 122 -17.08 -15.37 3.11
N GLU A 123 -17.72 -16.47 2.69
CA GLU A 123 -18.29 -17.49 3.57
C GLU A 123 -17.23 -18.06 4.53
N ARG A 124 -16.03 -18.35 4.01
CA ARG A 124 -14.89 -18.79 4.82
C ARG A 124 -14.45 -17.72 5.83
N ALA A 125 -14.39 -16.44 5.45
CA ALA A 125 -14.06 -15.35 6.37
C ALA A 125 -15.08 -15.22 7.50
N ILE A 126 -16.37 -15.34 7.18
CA ILE A 126 -17.47 -15.32 8.15
C ILE A 126 -17.33 -16.47 9.15
N GLU A 127 -17.09 -17.69 8.68
CA GLU A 127 -16.92 -18.85 9.57
C GLU A 127 -15.70 -18.68 10.48
N ALA A 128 -14.56 -18.30 9.90
CA ALA A 128 -13.35 -18.01 10.66
C ALA A 128 -13.57 -16.94 11.74
N ARG A 129 -14.37 -15.90 11.43
CA ARG A 129 -14.69 -14.83 12.37
C ARG A 129 -15.55 -15.34 13.53
N LYS A 130 -16.55 -16.19 13.26
CA LYS A 130 -17.38 -16.84 14.29
C LYS A 130 -16.55 -17.74 15.20
N GLU A 131 -15.54 -18.41 14.65
CA GLU A 131 -14.58 -19.21 15.42
C GLU A 131 -13.55 -18.36 16.20
N GLY A 132 -13.60 -17.03 16.09
CA GLY A 132 -12.78 -16.10 16.88
C GLY A 132 -11.37 -15.83 16.34
N TRP A 133 -11.02 -16.33 15.15
CA TRP A 133 -9.70 -16.12 14.54
C TRP A 133 -9.71 -15.44 13.17
N GLY A 134 -10.88 -15.20 12.60
CA GLY A 134 -11.05 -14.57 11.29
C GLY A 134 -10.66 -13.09 11.22
N PRO A 135 -10.71 -12.51 10.02
CA PRO A 135 -10.37 -11.11 9.78
C PRO A 135 -11.43 -10.16 10.40
N ASP A 136 -11.04 -8.91 10.65
CA ASP A 136 -11.95 -7.83 11.07
C ASP A 136 -12.57 -7.10 9.87
N ARG A 137 -11.89 -7.17 8.72
CA ARG A 137 -12.29 -6.51 7.47
C ARG A 137 -12.02 -7.45 6.30
N ILE A 138 -12.89 -7.43 5.29
CA ILE A 138 -12.68 -8.15 4.04
C ILE A 138 -12.62 -7.18 2.87
N LEU A 139 -11.89 -7.55 1.82
CA LEU A 139 -11.76 -6.77 0.60
C LEU A 139 -12.42 -7.46 -0.59
N LEU A 140 -13.28 -6.71 -1.28
CA LEU A 140 -13.91 -7.05 -2.55
C LEU A 140 -13.42 -6.09 -3.64
N MET A 141 -13.45 -6.50 -4.91
CA MET A 141 -12.80 -5.74 -5.97
C MET A 141 -13.62 -5.69 -7.25
N VAL A 142 -13.78 -4.48 -7.80
CA VAL A 142 -14.23 -4.25 -9.16
C VAL A 142 -13.14 -3.60 -9.99
N SER A 143 -13.20 -3.84 -11.30
CA SER A 143 -12.37 -3.13 -12.28
C SER A 143 -13.32 -2.33 -13.15
N THR A 144 -12.99 -1.07 -13.44
CA THR A 144 -13.79 -0.24 -14.35
C THR A 144 -13.85 -0.81 -15.77
N SER A 145 -12.91 -1.68 -16.15
CA SER A 145 -12.94 -2.49 -17.38
C SER A 145 -13.65 -3.84 -17.17
N GLU A 146 -14.61 -4.16 -18.05
CA GLU A 146 -15.38 -5.42 -17.98
C GLU A 146 -14.50 -6.65 -18.27
N SER A 147 -13.64 -6.57 -19.30
CA SER A 147 -12.74 -7.69 -19.63
C SER A 147 -11.72 -7.95 -18.52
N HIS A 148 -11.14 -6.89 -17.94
CA HIS A 148 -10.25 -7.03 -16.79
C HIS A 148 -10.99 -7.60 -15.58
N HIS A 149 -12.19 -7.08 -15.30
CA HIS A 149 -12.99 -7.59 -14.20
C HIS A 149 -13.27 -9.08 -14.36
N ARG A 150 -13.73 -9.53 -15.53
CA ARG A 150 -14.00 -10.94 -15.80
C ARG A 150 -12.75 -11.82 -15.71
N LYS A 151 -11.59 -11.33 -16.19
CA LYS A 151 -10.32 -12.06 -16.06
C LYS A 151 -9.91 -12.26 -14.60
N ASN A 152 -10.14 -11.24 -13.78
CA ASN A 152 -9.66 -11.18 -12.41
C ASN A 152 -10.61 -11.85 -11.40
N SER A 153 -11.92 -11.62 -11.53
CA SER A 153 -12.95 -12.15 -10.63
C SER A 153 -13.62 -13.43 -11.15
N GLY A 154 -13.59 -13.65 -12.47
CA GLY A 154 -14.35 -14.72 -13.11
C GLY A 154 -15.86 -14.43 -13.27
N LEU A 155 -16.33 -13.21 -12.96
CA LEU A 155 -17.73 -12.77 -13.15
C LEU A 155 -17.83 -11.62 -14.14
N SER A 156 -19.03 -11.40 -14.68
CA SER A 156 -19.39 -10.10 -15.25
C SER A 156 -19.46 -9.04 -14.14
N LEU A 157 -19.35 -7.75 -14.46
CA LEU A 157 -19.59 -6.70 -13.46
C LEU A 157 -21.00 -6.82 -12.85
N ASP A 158 -22.02 -7.08 -13.68
CA ASP A 158 -23.40 -7.21 -13.21
C ASP A 158 -23.59 -8.33 -12.19
N ASP A 159 -22.98 -9.50 -12.45
CA ASP A 159 -23.06 -10.64 -11.52
C ASP A 159 -22.22 -10.40 -10.26
N TYR A 160 -21.09 -9.70 -10.39
CA TYR A 160 -20.24 -9.35 -9.25
C TYR A 160 -20.93 -8.38 -8.31
N TRP A 161 -21.61 -7.37 -8.84
CA TRP A 161 -22.36 -6.43 -8.02
C TRP A 161 -23.52 -7.11 -7.27
N LYS A 162 -24.27 -8.00 -7.93
CA LYS A 162 -25.32 -8.81 -7.26
C LYS A 162 -24.73 -9.67 -6.13
N MET A 163 -23.55 -10.24 -6.36
CA MET A 163 -22.83 -11.00 -5.34
C MET A 163 -22.41 -10.09 -4.17
N ALA A 164 -21.83 -8.93 -4.43
CA ALA A 164 -21.47 -7.96 -3.39
C ALA A 164 -22.69 -7.50 -2.58
N GLU A 165 -23.79 -7.10 -3.24
CA GLU A 165 -25.05 -6.68 -2.61
C GLU A 165 -25.63 -7.76 -1.68
N LYS A 166 -25.49 -9.03 -2.05
CA LYS A 166 -25.93 -10.15 -1.22
C LYS A 166 -25.01 -10.38 -0.01
N TYR A 167 -23.69 -10.31 -0.20
CA TYR A 167 -22.72 -10.79 0.81
C TYR A 167 -22.21 -9.72 1.77
N ILE A 168 -22.31 -8.42 1.43
CA ILE A 168 -21.92 -7.34 2.35
C ILE A 168 -22.74 -7.38 3.66
N PRO A 169 -24.09 -7.47 3.61
CA PRO A 169 -24.88 -7.56 4.85
C PRO A 169 -24.50 -8.78 5.70
N LEU A 170 -24.24 -9.93 5.07
CA LEU A 170 -23.83 -11.16 5.76
C LEU A 170 -22.47 -11.01 6.46
N ALA A 171 -21.54 -10.25 5.87
CA ALA A 171 -20.26 -9.95 6.50
C ALA A 171 -20.45 -9.02 7.71
N HIS A 172 -21.30 -7.99 7.59
CA HIS A 172 -21.64 -7.11 8.70
C HIS A 172 -22.33 -7.84 9.86
N ASP A 173 -23.26 -8.76 9.57
CA ASP A 173 -23.92 -9.60 10.58
C ASP A 173 -22.93 -10.46 11.36
N ALA A 174 -21.80 -10.82 10.74
CA ALA A 174 -20.69 -11.53 11.38
C ALA A 174 -19.69 -10.60 12.10
N GLY A 175 -19.93 -9.29 12.12
CA GLY A 175 -19.04 -8.29 12.70
C GLY A 175 -17.77 -8.02 11.87
N ILE A 176 -17.83 -8.24 10.55
CA ILE A 176 -16.74 -8.00 9.60
C ILE A 176 -17.06 -6.74 8.78
N ARG A 177 -16.11 -5.80 8.71
CA ARG A 177 -16.20 -4.62 7.83
C ARG A 177 -15.89 -4.99 6.37
N VAL A 178 -16.39 -4.22 5.42
CA VAL A 178 -16.11 -4.45 3.99
C VAL A 178 -15.41 -3.26 3.37
N ASN A 179 -14.32 -3.54 2.66
CA ASN A 179 -13.70 -2.63 1.72
C ASN A 179 -14.10 -2.99 0.29
N GLY A 180 -14.52 -1.98 -0.46
CA GLY A 180 -14.61 -2.08 -1.91
C GLY A 180 -13.31 -1.59 -2.55
N THR A 181 -12.87 -2.21 -3.63
CA THR A 181 -11.75 -1.70 -4.42
C THR A 181 -12.25 -1.29 -5.81
N VAL A 182 -11.74 -0.18 -6.32
CA VAL A 182 -11.89 0.23 -7.70
C VAL A 182 -10.52 0.22 -8.37
N SER A 183 -10.37 -0.67 -9.35
CA SER A 183 -9.15 -0.83 -10.14
C SER A 183 -9.36 -0.34 -11.59
N THR A 184 -8.28 -0.35 -12.38
CA THR A 184 -8.22 0.13 -13.76
C THR A 184 -8.68 1.59 -13.94
N ILE A 185 -8.48 2.45 -12.94
CA ILE A 185 -8.93 3.85 -12.93
C ILE A 185 -8.21 4.67 -14.02
N TRP A 186 -6.91 4.46 -14.19
CA TRP A 186 -6.07 5.22 -15.12
C TRP A 186 -5.79 4.51 -16.45
N GLY A 187 -6.33 3.30 -16.61
CA GLY A 187 -6.20 2.48 -17.79
C GLY A 187 -6.39 1.01 -17.46
N CYS A 188 -6.58 0.22 -18.50
CA CYS A 188 -6.67 -1.23 -18.46
C CYS A 188 -5.61 -1.81 -19.41
N PRO A 189 -4.83 -2.83 -18.99
CA PRO A 189 -3.86 -3.49 -19.87
C PRO A 189 -4.53 -4.28 -21.01
N ILE A 190 -5.84 -4.53 -20.92
CA ILE A 190 -6.62 -5.28 -21.91
C ILE A 190 -7.39 -4.32 -22.84
N GLU A 191 -8.17 -3.39 -22.28
CA GLU A 191 -9.05 -2.48 -23.03
C GLU A 191 -8.44 -1.10 -23.33
N GLY A 192 -7.30 -0.76 -22.72
CA GLY A 192 -6.67 0.55 -22.87
C GLY A 192 -7.29 1.61 -21.96
N PRO A 193 -7.38 2.89 -22.41
CA PRO A 193 -7.81 4.00 -21.56
C PRO A 193 -9.21 3.83 -20.96
N THR A 194 -9.36 4.24 -19.69
CA THR A 194 -10.64 4.24 -18.96
C THR A 194 -11.04 5.67 -18.54
N LYS A 195 -12.32 5.85 -18.18
CA LYS A 195 -12.86 7.13 -17.70
C LYS A 195 -12.82 7.17 -16.16
N MET A 196 -12.22 8.22 -15.60
CA MET A 196 -12.13 8.41 -14.14
C MET A 196 -13.51 8.55 -13.49
N GLU A 197 -14.48 9.12 -14.20
CA GLU A 197 -15.86 9.31 -13.72
C GLU A 197 -16.53 7.96 -13.41
N LYS A 198 -16.24 6.92 -14.20
CA LYS A 198 -16.74 5.57 -13.95
C LYS A 198 -16.22 5.00 -12.62
N ALA A 199 -15.00 5.35 -12.24
CA ALA A 199 -14.45 4.94 -10.94
C ALA A 199 -15.20 5.62 -9.80
N ILE A 200 -15.52 6.91 -9.92
CA ILE A 200 -16.35 7.64 -8.95
C ILE A 200 -17.74 7.01 -8.82
N ASP A 201 -18.38 6.64 -9.94
CA ASP A 201 -19.68 5.97 -9.92
C ASP A 201 -19.62 4.62 -9.19
N PHE A 202 -18.54 3.84 -9.40
CA PHE A 202 -18.34 2.57 -8.72
C PHE A 202 -18.03 2.76 -7.24
N THR A 203 -17.32 3.81 -6.86
CA THR A 203 -17.11 4.19 -5.45
C THR A 203 -18.43 4.53 -4.77
N LYS A 204 -19.31 5.32 -5.41
CA LYS A 204 -20.65 5.60 -4.88
C LYS A 204 -21.42 4.32 -4.65
N ARG A 205 -21.45 3.45 -5.67
CA ARG A 205 -22.15 2.17 -5.56
C ARG A 205 -21.63 1.32 -4.40
N TRP A 206 -20.31 1.18 -4.24
CA TRP A 206 -19.73 0.46 -3.09
C TRP A 206 -20.25 0.98 -1.76
N LEU A 207 -20.23 2.30 -1.57
CA LEU A 207 -20.69 2.94 -0.34
C LEU A 207 -22.20 2.77 -0.15
N ASP A 208 -22.99 2.87 -1.21
CA ASP A 208 -24.45 2.71 -1.20
C ASP A 208 -24.88 1.30 -0.79
N ILE A 209 -24.13 0.27 -1.21
CA ILE A 209 -24.41 -1.13 -0.88
C ILE A 209 -23.78 -1.57 0.46
N GLY A 210 -23.17 -0.65 1.21
CA GLY A 210 -22.70 -0.86 2.58
C GLY A 210 -21.19 -1.07 2.75
N ALA A 211 -20.35 -0.89 1.73
CA ALA A 211 -18.91 -0.87 1.96
C ALA A 211 -18.55 0.25 2.96
N ASN A 212 -17.65 -0.05 3.89
CA ASN A 212 -17.24 0.88 4.94
C ASN A 212 -16.24 1.92 4.42
N ASP A 213 -15.41 1.53 3.46
CA ASP A 213 -14.35 2.31 2.86
C ASP A 213 -14.05 1.74 1.45
N VAL A 214 -13.38 2.55 0.62
CA VAL A 214 -13.06 2.22 -0.78
C VAL A 214 -11.60 2.47 -1.10
N GLU A 215 -10.92 1.45 -1.61
CA GLU A 215 -9.57 1.52 -2.15
C GLU A 215 -9.59 1.95 -3.63
N HIS A 216 -8.70 2.88 -3.98
CA HIS A 216 -8.55 3.44 -5.33
C HIS A 216 -7.19 3.06 -5.90
N ALA A 217 -7.17 2.02 -6.75
CA ALA A 217 -5.94 1.32 -7.12
C ALA A 217 -5.39 1.71 -8.49
N ASP A 218 -4.15 2.20 -8.51
CA ASP A 218 -3.29 2.24 -9.70
C ASP A 218 -2.60 0.90 -9.89
N HIS A 219 -3.35 -0.11 -10.31
CA HIS A 219 -2.91 -1.52 -10.34
C HIS A 219 -1.64 -1.84 -11.15
N ASP A 220 -1.28 -1.02 -12.14
CA ASP A 220 -0.11 -1.25 -13.00
C ASP A 220 0.93 -0.12 -12.91
N GLY A 221 0.69 0.90 -12.09
CA GLY A 221 1.60 2.04 -11.92
C GLY A 221 1.64 2.95 -13.14
N SER A 222 0.49 3.16 -13.81
CA SER A 222 0.38 3.96 -15.03
C SER A 222 -0.07 5.40 -14.78
N ALA A 223 -0.49 5.73 -13.56
CA ALA A 223 -0.94 7.07 -13.23
C ALA A 223 0.25 8.04 -13.10
N SER A 224 0.17 9.16 -13.80
CA SER A 224 1.08 10.29 -13.62
C SER A 224 0.59 11.20 -12.47
N PRO A 225 1.47 11.99 -11.82
CA PRO A 225 1.09 12.79 -10.66
C PRO A 225 -0.06 13.76 -10.91
N ASP A 226 -0.10 14.41 -12.08
CA ASP A 226 -1.18 15.32 -12.47
C ASP A 226 -2.54 14.60 -12.57
N ARG A 227 -2.54 13.36 -13.07
CA ARG A 227 -3.74 12.52 -13.19
C ARG A 227 -4.20 11.98 -11.84
N VAL A 228 -3.27 11.69 -10.93
CA VAL A 228 -3.57 11.31 -9.55
C VAL A 228 -4.22 12.47 -8.80
N TYR A 229 -3.62 13.67 -8.85
CA TYR A 229 -4.19 14.87 -8.25
C TYR A 229 -5.60 15.15 -8.78
N ARG A 230 -5.78 15.11 -10.12
CA ARG A 230 -7.08 15.33 -10.76
C ARG A 230 -8.13 14.33 -10.28
N TYR A 231 -7.80 13.04 -10.25
CA TYR A 231 -8.73 12.00 -9.84
C TYR A 231 -9.20 12.20 -8.40
N PHE A 232 -8.27 12.36 -7.46
CA PHE A 232 -8.63 12.50 -6.05
C PHE A 232 -9.33 13.83 -5.75
N SER A 233 -9.04 14.90 -6.49
CA SER A 233 -9.80 16.15 -6.40
C SER A 233 -11.26 15.93 -6.83
N MET A 234 -11.48 15.30 -7.99
CA MET A 234 -12.83 14.96 -8.47
C MET A 234 -13.58 14.02 -7.50
N LEU A 235 -12.86 13.07 -6.91
CA LEU A 235 -13.43 12.14 -5.93
C LEU A 235 -13.90 12.88 -4.68
N LEU A 236 -13.08 13.77 -4.11
CA LEU A 236 -13.44 14.51 -2.90
C LEU A 236 -14.47 15.61 -3.14
N ASP A 237 -14.53 16.19 -4.34
CA ASP A 237 -15.63 17.07 -4.75
C ASP A 237 -16.97 16.32 -4.78
N SER A 238 -16.95 15.04 -5.20
CA SER A 238 -18.14 14.20 -5.35
C SER A 238 -18.54 13.50 -4.04
N ILE A 239 -17.57 13.10 -3.23
CA ILE A 239 -17.72 12.34 -1.99
C ILE A 239 -16.74 12.91 -0.94
N PRO A 240 -17.09 14.03 -0.26
CA PRO A 240 -16.19 14.78 0.63
C PRO A 240 -16.02 14.10 1.99
N ASN A 241 -15.50 12.87 1.97
CA ASN A 241 -15.20 12.07 3.15
C ASN A 241 -13.88 11.32 2.93
N PRO A 242 -12.73 12.01 3.08
CA PRO A 242 -11.42 11.42 2.80
C PRO A 242 -11.15 10.17 3.65
N GLU A 243 -11.76 10.07 4.83
CA GLU A 243 -11.63 8.94 5.75
C GLU A 243 -12.16 7.62 5.18
N LYS A 244 -13.07 7.69 4.20
CA LYS A 244 -13.61 6.52 3.50
C LYS A 244 -12.80 6.10 2.28
N HIS A 245 -11.78 6.85 1.88
CA HIS A 245 -11.05 6.60 0.64
C HIS A 245 -9.59 6.27 0.93
N ILE A 246 -9.09 5.22 0.29
CA ILE A 246 -7.74 4.71 0.49
C ILE A 246 -6.96 4.82 -0.82
N VAL A 247 -5.80 5.47 -0.76
CA VAL A 247 -4.89 5.66 -1.89
C VAL A 247 -3.99 4.44 -2.04
N HIS A 248 -4.08 3.75 -3.18
CA HIS A 248 -3.28 2.57 -3.49
C HIS A 248 -2.52 2.78 -4.80
N LEU A 249 -1.20 2.95 -4.74
CA LEU A 249 -0.37 3.40 -5.86
C LEU A 249 0.78 2.44 -6.13
N HIS A 250 0.79 1.82 -7.31
CA HIS A 250 1.97 1.10 -7.80
C HIS A 250 3.03 2.05 -8.35
N THR A 251 4.27 1.60 -8.33
CA THR A 251 5.44 2.44 -8.63
C THR A 251 6.29 1.92 -9.77
N THR A 252 5.71 1.05 -10.60
CA THR A 252 6.33 0.38 -11.75
C THR A 252 7.04 1.35 -12.70
N ARG A 253 6.51 2.58 -12.87
CA ARG A 253 7.08 3.61 -13.75
C ARG A 253 7.85 4.73 -13.01
N GLY A 254 8.14 4.56 -11.73
CA GLY A 254 9.00 5.47 -10.96
C GLY A 254 8.31 6.71 -10.36
N TRP A 255 6.98 6.84 -10.47
CA TRP A 255 6.24 8.02 -9.99
C TRP A 255 5.80 7.95 -8.52
N GLY A 256 6.17 6.91 -7.77
CA GLY A 256 5.53 6.55 -6.49
C GLY A 256 5.30 7.68 -5.50
N LEU A 257 6.38 8.22 -4.93
CA LEU A 257 6.27 9.31 -3.95
C LEU A 257 5.71 10.61 -4.54
N ALA A 258 5.92 10.85 -5.85
CA ALA A 258 5.31 11.98 -6.53
C ALA A 258 3.78 11.84 -6.63
N ASN A 259 3.27 10.62 -6.84
CA ASN A 259 1.84 10.31 -6.82
C ASN A 259 1.27 10.40 -5.40
N VAL A 260 2.02 9.96 -4.37
CA VAL A 260 1.63 10.16 -2.97
C VAL A 260 1.48 11.65 -2.66
N LEU A 261 2.46 12.48 -3.05
CA LEU A 261 2.39 13.93 -2.87
C LEU A 261 1.21 14.55 -3.62
N ALA A 262 0.93 14.11 -4.85
CA ALA A 262 -0.22 14.56 -5.61
C ALA A 262 -1.55 14.23 -4.90
N ALA A 263 -1.69 13.02 -4.36
CA ALA A 263 -2.86 12.64 -3.57
C ALA A 263 -2.97 13.44 -2.26
N LEU A 264 -1.84 13.71 -1.59
CA LEU A 264 -1.79 14.57 -0.40
C LEU A 264 -2.32 15.97 -0.72
N GLN A 265 -1.89 16.53 -1.85
CA GLN A 265 -2.34 17.85 -2.30
C GLN A 265 -3.83 17.91 -2.67
N ALA A 266 -4.40 16.78 -3.08
CA ALA A 266 -5.83 16.66 -3.30
C ALA A 266 -6.63 16.58 -1.99
N GLY A 267 -6.00 16.33 -0.85
CA GLY A 267 -6.63 16.25 0.47
C GLY A 267 -6.84 14.83 1.00
N MET A 268 -6.18 13.81 0.41
CA MET A 268 -6.31 12.43 0.85
C MET A 268 -5.57 12.17 2.17
N THR A 269 -6.17 11.34 3.03
CA THR A 269 -5.65 11.07 4.37
C THR A 269 -5.33 9.61 4.66
N ASN A 270 -5.72 8.66 3.81
CA ASN A 270 -5.44 7.24 4.00
C ASN A 270 -4.67 6.65 2.82
N TYR A 271 -3.60 5.93 3.12
CA TYR A 271 -2.69 5.36 2.13
C TYR A 271 -2.42 3.89 2.41
N GLU A 272 -2.08 3.15 1.37
CA GLU A 272 -1.49 1.83 1.46
C GLU A 272 -0.08 1.82 0.90
N SER A 273 0.77 1.01 1.51
CA SER A 273 2.16 0.82 1.09
C SER A 273 2.63 -0.59 1.43
N THR A 274 3.81 -0.93 0.90
CA THR A 274 4.51 -2.17 1.23
C THR A 274 5.96 -1.90 1.61
N LEU A 275 6.47 -2.65 2.59
CA LEU A 275 7.90 -2.67 2.89
C LEU A 275 8.69 -3.07 1.66
N GLY A 276 9.75 -2.32 1.35
CA GLY A 276 10.60 -2.55 0.18
C GLY A 276 9.92 -2.31 -1.17
N GLY A 277 8.67 -1.83 -1.20
CA GLY A 277 7.92 -1.51 -2.42
C GLY A 277 7.58 -2.74 -3.26
N ILE A 278 7.44 -3.91 -2.63
CA ILE A 278 7.08 -5.17 -3.29
C ILE A 278 5.57 -5.25 -3.56
N GLY A 279 5.16 -6.30 -4.27
CA GLY A 279 3.76 -6.59 -4.59
C GLY A 279 3.46 -6.44 -6.07
N GLY A 280 2.19 -6.27 -6.43
CA GLY A 280 1.77 -6.28 -7.83
C GLY A 280 1.07 -7.57 -8.22
N GLN A 281 1.11 -7.86 -9.52
CA GLN A 281 0.38 -8.98 -10.08
C GLN A 281 0.74 -10.30 -9.38
N PRO A 282 -0.25 -11.13 -8.97
CA PRO A 282 0.00 -12.48 -8.50
C PRO A 282 1.02 -13.28 -9.32
N ALA A 283 1.98 -13.89 -8.64
CA ALA A 283 3.02 -14.69 -9.27
C ALA A 283 2.42 -15.82 -10.12
N ASN A 284 2.96 -16.01 -11.33
CA ASN A 284 2.60 -17.12 -12.21
C ASN A 284 3.61 -18.28 -12.13
N PHE A 285 4.57 -18.16 -11.21
CA PHE A 285 5.59 -19.15 -10.94
C PHE A 285 5.97 -19.07 -9.45
N VAL A 286 5.93 -20.20 -8.74
CA VAL A 286 6.27 -20.25 -7.30
C VAL A 286 7.08 -21.52 -7.01
N ASP A 287 8.21 -21.39 -6.33
CA ASP A 287 9.07 -22.50 -5.88
C ASP A 287 9.47 -23.49 -6.99
N GLY A 288 9.73 -23.00 -8.21
CA GLY A 288 10.06 -23.88 -9.35
C GLY A 288 8.85 -24.40 -10.14
N VAL A 289 7.63 -24.04 -9.74
CA VAL A 289 6.39 -24.60 -10.30
C VAL A 289 5.58 -23.50 -11.00
N PRO A 290 5.23 -23.68 -12.30
CA PRO A 290 4.27 -22.81 -12.97
C PRO A 290 2.90 -22.90 -12.31
N VAL A 291 2.30 -21.75 -12.04
CA VAL A 291 0.99 -21.63 -11.39
C VAL A 291 0.13 -20.65 -12.19
N ALA A 292 -1.20 -20.69 -11.99
CA ALA A 292 -2.09 -19.86 -12.80
C ALA A 292 -1.87 -18.36 -12.56
N GLY A 293 -1.61 -17.96 -11.31
CA GLY A 293 -1.56 -16.56 -10.90
C GLY A 293 -2.76 -15.79 -11.45
N THR A 294 -2.49 -14.67 -12.12
CA THR A 294 -3.49 -13.95 -12.94
C THR A 294 -3.13 -13.97 -14.44
N GLY A 295 -2.22 -14.85 -14.85
CA GLY A 295 -1.71 -14.99 -16.22
C GLY A 295 -0.27 -14.51 -16.39
N SER A 296 0.13 -14.21 -17.63
CA SER A 296 1.44 -13.66 -17.93
C SER A 296 1.64 -12.31 -17.26
N TYR A 297 2.88 -12.01 -16.85
CA TYR A 297 3.21 -10.69 -16.34
C TYR A 297 3.03 -9.65 -17.44
N TYR A 298 2.34 -8.55 -17.13
CA TYR A 298 2.27 -7.39 -18.03
C TYR A 298 3.49 -6.46 -17.87
N TYR A 299 4.44 -6.81 -17.01
CA TYR A 299 5.71 -6.11 -16.80
C TYR A 299 6.85 -6.74 -17.61
N LYS A 300 7.80 -5.91 -18.05
CA LYS A 300 9.03 -6.41 -18.70
C LYS A 300 10.03 -7.00 -17.71
N ASP A 301 10.13 -6.39 -16.54
CA ASP A 301 10.99 -6.83 -15.44
C ASP A 301 10.10 -7.05 -14.21
N PRO A 302 9.82 -8.31 -13.80
CA PRO A 302 9.02 -8.60 -12.63
C PRO A 302 9.71 -8.21 -11.31
N GLY A 303 11.00 -7.85 -11.32
CA GLY A 303 11.65 -7.26 -10.15
C GLY A 303 11.26 -5.80 -9.90
N ILE A 304 10.69 -5.11 -10.91
CA ILE A 304 10.34 -3.68 -10.88
C ILE A 304 8.83 -3.51 -10.95
N THR A 305 8.16 -3.95 -9.89
CA THR A 305 6.71 -3.79 -9.69
C THR A 305 6.43 -3.41 -8.24
N GLY A 306 5.17 -3.49 -7.82
CA GLY A 306 4.74 -3.28 -6.45
C GLY A 306 4.37 -1.84 -6.12
N LEU A 307 4.11 -1.63 -4.84
CA LEU A 307 3.56 -0.38 -4.31
C LEU A 307 4.64 0.67 -4.03
N VAL A 308 4.19 1.81 -3.52
CA VAL A 308 5.09 2.75 -2.86
C VAL A 308 5.71 2.10 -1.63
N THR A 309 7.00 2.34 -1.45
CA THR A 309 7.79 1.84 -0.33
C THR A 309 7.29 2.49 0.96
N THR A 310 6.89 1.68 1.94
CA THR A 310 6.48 2.15 3.27
C THR A 310 7.59 3.03 3.87
N GLU A 311 8.84 2.58 3.76
CA GLU A 311 10.01 3.21 4.36
C GLU A 311 10.27 4.62 3.82
N ASP A 312 10.27 4.78 2.49
CA ASP A 312 10.55 6.09 1.90
C ASP A 312 9.36 7.04 2.05
N MET A 313 8.14 6.49 2.07
CA MET A 313 6.93 7.28 2.32
C MET A 313 6.90 7.86 3.72
N VAL A 314 7.19 7.06 4.76
CA VAL A 314 7.18 7.56 6.15
C VAL A 314 8.32 8.53 6.42
N VAL A 315 9.51 8.32 5.84
CA VAL A 315 10.61 9.28 5.93
C VAL A 315 10.24 10.59 5.24
N MET A 316 9.69 10.54 4.03
CA MET A 316 9.22 11.74 3.33
C MET A 316 8.18 12.51 4.16
N MET A 317 7.17 11.81 4.71
CA MET A 317 6.11 12.43 5.50
C MET A 317 6.63 13.07 6.78
N ASP A 318 7.59 12.43 7.46
CA ASP A 318 8.25 13.00 8.64
C ASP A 318 9.02 14.29 8.33
N GLU A 319 9.74 14.35 7.20
CA GLU A 319 10.42 15.58 6.76
C GLU A 319 9.45 16.68 6.33
N MET A 320 8.28 16.30 5.83
CA MET A 320 7.19 17.23 5.50
C MET A 320 6.39 17.69 6.73
N GLY A 321 6.67 17.15 7.91
CA GLY A 321 5.96 17.45 9.16
C GLY A 321 4.57 16.81 9.26
N ILE A 322 4.28 15.78 8.46
CA ILE A 322 3.01 15.06 8.45
C ILE A 322 3.04 13.95 9.51
N GLN A 323 2.03 13.92 10.38
CA GLN A 323 1.91 12.92 11.43
C GLN A 323 1.38 11.59 10.88
N THR A 324 2.15 10.52 11.03
CA THR A 324 1.73 9.13 10.73
C THR A 324 1.46 8.30 11.99
N ASN A 325 2.04 8.69 13.13
CA ASN A 325 2.06 7.92 14.39
C ASN A 325 2.76 6.56 14.27
N LEU A 326 3.68 6.43 13.31
CA LEU A 326 4.48 5.22 13.12
C LEU A 326 5.89 5.38 13.68
N ASP A 327 6.44 4.30 14.23
CA ASP A 327 7.84 4.19 14.62
C ASP A 327 8.70 3.97 13.36
N ILE A 328 9.23 5.07 12.84
CA ILE A 328 10.00 5.09 11.59
C ILE A 328 11.27 4.25 11.71
N ASP A 329 11.97 4.30 12.84
CA ASP A 329 13.24 3.58 12.99
C ASP A 329 13.00 2.06 12.98
N ARG A 330 11.96 1.60 13.68
CA ARG A 330 11.52 0.20 13.60
C ARG A 330 11.06 -0.20 12.20
N ILE A 331 10.40 0.69 11.45
CA ILE A 331 10.02 0.43 10.05
C ILE A 331 11.26 0.21 9.19
N LEU A 332 12.30 1.03 9.33
CA LEU A 332 13.54 0.87 8.57
C LEU A 332 14.24 -0.46 8.89
N GLU A 333 14.30 -0.85 10.18
CA GLU A 333 14.83 -2.14 10.60
C GLU A 333 14.01 -3.32 10.05
N THR A 334 12.68 -3.20 10.08
CA THR A 334 11.76 -4.22 9.57
C THR A 334 11.88 -4.35 8.06
N GLY A 335 11.97 -3.25 7.32
CA GLY A 335 12.21 -3.22 5.88
C GLY A 335 13.53 -3.92 5.50
N ALA A 336 14.61 -3.65 6.24
CA ALA A 336 15.90 -4.33 6.04
C ALA A 336 15.81 -5.85 6.29
N MET A 337 15.01 -6.29 7.27
CA MET A 337 14.77 -7.72 7.47
C MET A 337 13.87 -8.32 6.38
N THR A 338 12.84 -7.60 5.93
CA THR A 338 11.97 -8.03 4.83
C THR A 338 12.77 -8.27 3.55
N GLU A 339 13.76 -7.42 3.24
CA GLU A 339 14.70 -7.64 2.13
C GLU A 339 15.44 -8.99 2.27
N ARG A 340 15.86 -9.34 3.48
CA ARG A 340 16.51 -10.63 3.76
C ARG A 340 15.55 -11.82 3.66
N ILE A 341 14.31 -11.65 4.13
CA ILE A 341 13.24 -12.67 4.05
C ILE A 341 12.93 -13.00 2.59
N VAL A 342 12.76 -11.96 1.75
CA VAL A 342 12.49 -12.11 0.32
C VAL A 342 13.72 -12.66 -0.42
N GLY A 343 14.93 -12.34 0.05
CA GLY A 343 16.19 -12.92 -0.45
C GLY A 343 16.71 -12.26 -1.73
N ARG A 344 16.29 -11.02 -2.00
CA ARG A 344 16.81 -10.14 -3.07
C ARG A 344 16.72 -8.70 -2.61
N ARG A 345 17.55 -7.82 -3.18
CA ARG A 345 17.50 -6.38 -2.93
C ARG A 345 16.13 -5.81 -3.29
N LEU A 346 15.57 -5.00 -2.41
CA LEU A 346 14.29 -4.31 -2.56
C LEU A 346 14.51 -2.82 -2.86
N ARG A 347 13.41 -2.08 -3.04
CA ARG A 347 13.41 -0.75 -3.66
C ARG A 347 13.44 0.42 -2.68
N SER A 348 13.54 0.16 -1.38
CA SER A 348 13.69 1.25 -0.40
C SER A 348 15.09 1.85 -0.46
N GLU A 349 15.15 3.18 -0.57
CA GLU A 349 16.40 3.93 -0.42
C GLU A 349 16.66 4.30 1.04
N SER A 350 15.61 4.50 1.83
CA SER A 350 15.67 4.89 3.24
C SER A 350 16.24 3.78 4.13
N ILE A 351 16.04 2.50 3.83
CA ILE A 351 16.72 1.42 4.57
C ILE A 351 18.25 1.47 4.41
N LYS A 352 18.75 2.07 3.31
CA LYS A 352 20.19 2.15 3.03
C LYS A 352 20.83 3.41 3.60
N ASN A 353 20.08 4.51 3.61
CA ASN A 353 20.59 5.84 3.96
C ASN A 353 20.13 6.31 5.35
N GLY A 354 19.12 5.66 5.93
CA GLY A 354 18.44 6.11 7.14
C GLY A 354 17.54 7.32 6.90
N ARG A 355 16.87 7.76 7.97
CA ARG A 355 16.16 9.04 8.03
C ARG A 355 17.13 10.19 8.32
N ILE A 356 16.72 11.44 8.06
CA ILE A 356 17.54 12.60 8.37
C ILE A 356 17.66 12.77 9.90
N PRO A 357 18.88 12.90 10.45
CA PRO A 357 19.06 13.08 11.89
C PRO A 357 18.36 14.35 12.39
N LYS A 358 17.42 14.19 13.34
CA LYS A 358 16.72 15.32 13.98
C LYS A 358 17.52 16.00 15.09
N SER A 359 18.62 15.38 15.51
CA SER A 359 19.59 15.91 16.47
C SER A 359 21.01 15.72 15.93
N LEU A 360 21.95 16.56 16.41
CA LEU A 360 23.37 16.42 16.08
C LEU A 360 23.84 15.00 16.40
N SER A 361 24.22 14.24 15.38
CA SER A 361 24.57 12.81 15.50
C SER A 361 25.99 12.57 16.00
N GLY A 362 26.74 13.64 16.33
CA GLY A 362 28.13 13.55 16.79
C GLY A 362 29.12 13.03 15.74
N LYS A 363 28.66 12.72 14.52
CA LYS A 363 29.51 12.36 13.38
C LYS A 363 29.83 13.64 12.62
N ALA A 364 31.10 14.08 12.76
CA ALA A 364 31.68 15.21 12.03
C ALA A 364 31.91 14.89 10.56
#